data_AF-A0A3D1A1W4-F1
#
_entry.id   AF-A0A3D1A1W4-F1
#
_cell.length_a   1.000
_cell.length_b   1.000
_cell.length_c   1.000
_cell.angle_alpha   90.00
_cell.angle_beta   90.00
_cell.angle_gamma   90.00
#
_symmetry.space_group_name_H-M   'P 1'
#
loop_
_entity.id
_entity.type
_entity.pdbx_description
1 polymer ?
#
loop_
_entity_poly.entity_id
_entity_poly.type
_entity_poly.pdbx_seq_one_letter_code
_entity_poly.pdbx_strand_id
1 'polypeptide(L)'
;MGRLGLKHLFIFSLLLFLFSWYKYSNNYKLVSDTLSATHAAPQQAPLDGPAAPQSCCKGKYCWTFTPLQTYSAAAVVFGVSHKLASDFDDVMAADAGLLWGENSARELYKDVKLRVMFDHYDARWDYGVTFNLHEAANTHLASCDEAAFAAAKNIRPGDQVRLKGWLVNAVASEKPGETDPYKQLNWKTSLSRTDKGEGACELLYLRSPEDVEILERGPRRWFWLKWLGLAGMLLALVQGHRNIKRQLAEAQKTDW
;
A
#
# COMPACT_ATOMS: atom_id res chain seq x y z
N MET A 1 -2.83 0.53 39.27
CA MET A 1 -4.09 0.21 38.54
C MET A 1 -4.60 -1.15 38.96
N GLY A 2 -5.84 -1.24 39.46
CA GLY A 2 -6.46 -2.53 39.80
C GLY A 2 -6.74 -3.39 38.56
N ARG A 3 -7.00 -4.69 38.75
CA ARG A 3 -7.33 -5.66 37.67
C ARG A 3 -8.51 -5.20 36.81
N LEU A 4 -9.44 -4.45 37.41
CA LEU A 4 -10.57 -3.82 36.73
C LEU A 4 -10.12 -2.69 35.79
N GLY A 5 -9.17 -1.84 36.21
CA GLY A 5 -8.66 -0.72 35.40
C GLY A 5 -7.92 -1.17 34.13
N LEU A 6 -7.17 -2.27 34.19
CA LEU A 6 -6.48 -2.83 33.03
C LEU A 6 -7.43 -3.37 31.96
N LYS A 7 -8.53 -4.01 32.38
CA LYS A 7 -9.57 -4.49 31.47
C LYS A 7 -10.24 -3.34 30.72
N HIS A 8 -10.62 -2.28 31.42
CA HIS A 8 -11.24 -1.10 30.80
C HIS A 8 -10.27 -0.38 29.85
N LEU A 9 -8.99 -0.24 30.23
CA LEU A 9 -7.96 0.31 29.35
C LEU A 9 -7.85 -0.52 28.06
N PHE A 10 -7.78 -1.85 28.17
CA PHE A 10 -7.70 -2.72 27.00
C PHE A 10 -8.93 -2.58 26.09
N ILE A 11 -10.14 -2.63 26.66
CA ILE A 11 -11.40 -2.53 25.90
C ILE A 11 -11.50 -1.18 25.18
N PHE A 12 -11.25 -0.07 25.89
CA PHE A 12 -11.27 1.27 25.29
C PHE A 12 -10.24 1.39 24.17
N SER A 13 -9.02 0.89 24.39
CA SER A 13 -7.94 0.93 23.41
C SER A 13 -8.26 0.08 22.17
N LEU A 14 -8.90 -1.08 22.35
CA LEU A 14 -9.38 -1.93 21.26
C LEU A 14 -10.48 -1.24 20.46
N LEU A 15 -11.46 -0.62 21.12
CA LEU A 15 -12.53 0.14 20.44
C LEU A 15 -11.96 1.32 19.65
N LEU A 16 -11.02 2.07 20.25
CA LEU A 16 -10.31 3.15 19.56
C LEU A 16 -9.53 2.65 18.35
N PHE A 17 -8.82 1.51 18.49
CA PHE A 17 -8.10 0.87 17.39
C PHE A 17 -9.04 0.50 16.25
N LEU A 18 -10.11 -0.25 16.53
CA LEU A 18 -11.06 -0.73 15.51
C LEU A 18 -11.78 0.42 14.80
N PHE A 19 -12.24 1.42 15.55
CA PHE A 19 -12.91 2.60 14.99
C PHE A 19 -11.96 3.44 14.13
N SER A 20 -10.76 3.72 14.64
CA SER A 20 -9.75 4.48 13.91
C SER A 20 -9.24 3.73 12.69
N TRP A 21 -9.12 2.41 12.78
CA TRP A 21 -8.80 1.55 11.64
C TRP A 21 -9.86 1.65 10.55
N TYR A 22 -11.14 1.51 10.92
CA TYR A 22 -12.25 1.64 9.99
C TYR A 22 -12.26 3.02 9.29
N LYS A 23 -12.04 4.10 10.05
CA LYS A 23 -11.96 5.45 9.50
C LYS A 23 -10.72 5.62 8.61
N TYR A 24 -9.57 5.10 9.01
CA TYR A 24 -8.34 5.12 8.22
C TYR A 24 -8.50 4.39 6.88
N SER A 25 -9.16 3.23 6.85
CA SER A 25 -9.45 2.51 5.60
C SER A 25 -10.36 3.28 4.64
N ASN A 26 -11.10 4.27 5.13
CA ASN A 26 -11.97 5.14 4.35
C ASN A 26 -11.43 6.58 4.25
N ASN A 27 -10.15 6.80 4.59
CA ASN A 27 -9.55 8.14 4.61
C ASN A 27 -9.62 8.85 3.26
N TYR A 28 -9.49 8.11 2.17
CA TYR A 28 -9.54 8.68 0.82
C TYR A 28 -10.86 9.42 0.56
N LYS A 29 -11.99 8.97 1.13
CA LYS A 29 -13.30 9.62 1.00
C LYS A 29 -13.37 11.01 1.65
N LEU A 30 -12.42 11.34 2.52
CA LEU A 30 -12.34 12.63 3.19
C LEU A 30 -11.56 13.66 2.37
N VAL A 31 -10.84 13.23 1.33
CA VAL A 31 -10.16 14.14 0.41
C VAL A 31 -11.21 14.90 -0.37
N SER A 32 -11.06 16.22 -0.44
CA SER A 32 -11.90 17.12 -1.23
C SER A 32 -11.00 18.12 -1.94
N ASP A 33 -11.53 18.79 -2.96
CA ASP A 33 -10.80 19.80 -3.74
C ASP A 33 -9.51 19.23 -4.33
N THR A 34 -9.62 18.09 -5.01
CA THR A 34 -8.48 17.37 -5.59
C THR A 34 -7.70 18.26 -6.56
N LEU A 35 -6.37 18.14 -6.53
CA LEU A 35 -5.45 18.88 -7.38
C LEU A 35 -5.75 18.61 -8.85
N SER A 36 -5.73 19.66 -9.67
CA SER A 36 -5.93 19.56 -11.12
C SER A 36 -4.97 18.59 -11.81
N ALA A 37 -3.78 18.40 -11.24
CA ALA A 37 -2.82 17.39 -11.70
C ALA A 37 -3.42 15.98 -11.72
N THR A 38 -4.33 15.65 -10.80
CA THR A 38 -4.98 14.33 -10.70
C THR A 38 -6.17 14.16 -11.65
N HIS A 39 -6.53 15.19 -12.42
CA HIS A 39 -7.68 15.15 -13.35
C HIS A 39 -7.29 14.65 -14.74
N ALA A 40 -6.00 14.46 -15.01
CA ALA A 40 -5.50 13.94 -16.27
C ALA A 40 -5.25 12.43 -16.18
N ALA A 41 -5.39 11.73 -17.31
CA ALA A 41 -5.00 10.34 -17.42
C ALA A 41 -3.47 10.17 -17.29
N PRO A 42 -2.99 9.02 -16.78
CA PRO A 42 -1.58 8.67 -16.81
C PRO A 42 -1.00 8.77 -18.22
N GLN A 43 0.21 9.29 -18.30
CA GLN A 43 0.99 9.38 -19.53
C GLN A 43 1.84 8.12 -19.67
N GLN A 44 1.70 7.45 -20.81
CA GLN A 44 2.50 6.31 -21.23
C GLN A 44 3.19 6.67 -22.55
N ALA A 45 4.50 6.44 -22.64
CA ALA A 45 5.25 6.68 -23.88
C ALA A 45 6.31 5.61 -24.10
N PRO A 46 6.77 5.39 -25.35
CA PRO A 46 7.93 4.56 -25.62
C PRO A 46 9.16 5.01 -24.81
N LEU A 47 10.11 4.10 -24.62
CA LEU A 47 11.39 4.43 -24.00
C LEU A 47 12.23 5.30 -24.95
N ASP A 48 12.96 6.26 -24.40
CA ASP A 48 13.92 7.09 -25.14
C ASP A 48 15.19 6.28 -25.44
N GLY A 49 15.06 5.29 -26.33
CA GLY A 49 16.13 4.36 -26.70
C GLY A 49 16.17 3.08 -25.85
N PRO A 50 17.21 2.25 -26.05
CA PRO A 50 17.35 0.98 -25.33
C PRO A 50 17.60 1.24 -23.85
N ALA A 51 16.59 0.99 -23.00
CA ALA A 51 16.76 0.98 -21.55
C ALA A 51 17.26 -0.40 -21.09
N ALA A 52 18.39 -0.42 -20.40
CA ALA A 52 18.94 -1.65 -19.84
C ALA A 52 18.03 -2.19 -18.73
N PRO A 53 17.85 -3.53 -18.63
CA PRO A 53 17.18 -4.14 -17.50
C PRO A 53 17.80 -3.69 -16.16
N GLN A 54 16.96 -3.46 -15.16
CA GLN A 54 17.40 -3.16 -13.81
C GLN A 54 17.39 -4.44 -13.00
N SER A 55 18.46 -4.73 -12.28
CA SER A 55 18.59 -5.97 -11.51
C SER A 55 19.14 -5.70 -10.12
N CYS A 56 18.67 -6.49 -9.16
CA CYS A 56 19.20 -6.49 -7.79
C CYS A 56 18.93 -7.83 -7.13
N CYS A 57 19.81 -8.22 -6.21
CA CYS A 57 19.55 -9.35 -5.31
C CYS A 57 19.22 -8.80 -3.93
N LYS A 58 18.01 -9.07 -3.45
CA LYS A 58 17.55 -8.71 -2.11
C LYS A 58 16.86 -9.92 -1.48
N GLY A 59 17.06 -10.07 -0.17
CA GLY A 59 16.53 -11.22 0.55
C GLY A 59 17.00 -12.53 -0.06
N LYS A 60 16.06 -13.38 -0.44
CA LYS A 60 16.33 -14.68 -1.07
C LYS A 60 16.30 -14.67 -2.60
N TYR A 61 16.00 -13.53 -3.23
CA TYR A 61 15.76 -13.46 -4.67
C TYR A 61 16.68 -12.46 -5.38
N CYS A 62 17.06 -12.82 -6.60
CA CYS A 62 17.64 -11.94 -7.58
C CYS A 62 16.58 -11.58 -8.62
N TRP A 63 16.33 -10.29 -8.74
CA TRP A 63 15.33 -9.69 -9.60
C TRP A 63 15.94 -9.15 -10.88
N THR A 64 15.17 -9.22 -11.96
CA THR A 64 15.42 -8.51 -13.21
C THR A 64 14.14 -7.86 -13.68
N PHE A 65 14.18 -6.55 -13.87
CA PHE A 65 13.11 -5.71 -14.37
C PHE A 65 13.43 -5.27 -15.78
N THR A 66 12.60 -5.65 -16.74
CA THR A 66 12.75 -5.29 -18.15
C THR A 66 11.82 -4.11 -18.48
N PRO A 67 12.37 -2.89 -18.72
CA PRO A 67 11.58 -1.73 -19.10
C PRO A 67 10.85 -1.93 -20.43
N LEU A 68 9.60 -1.49 -20.48
CA LEU A 68 8.78 -1.53 -21.69
C LEU A 68 8.40 -0.12 -22.14
N GLN A 69 7.96 0.73 -21.21
CA GLN A 69 7.46 2.10 -21.49
C GLN A 69 7.78 3.03 -20.32
N THR A 70 7.88 4.33 -20.60
CA THR A 70 7.84 5.36 -19.55
C THR A 70 6.41 5.55 -19.05
N TYR A 71 6.29 5.88 -17.78
CA TYR A 71 5.00 6.10 -17.13
C TYR A 71 5.06 7.32 -16.22
N SER A 72 4.02 8.15 -16.27
CA SER A 72 3.79 9.21 -15.28
C SER A 72 2.30 9.32 -14.95
N ALA A 73 1.97 9.21 -13.67
CA ALA A 73 0.60 9.34 -13.19
C ALA A 73 0.56 10.34 -12.02
N ALA A 74 -0.36 11.29 -12.09
CA ALA A 74 -0.79 12.05 -10.91
C ALA A 74 -2.18 11.55 -10.52
N ALA A 75 -2.35 11.14 -9.26
CA ALA A 75 -3.53 10.41 -8.83
C ALA A 75 -3.84 10.62 -7.34
N VAL A 76 -5.10 10.42 -6.98
CA VAL A 76 -5.52 10.24 -5.59
C VAL A 76 -5.33 8.77 -5.22
N VAL A 77 -4.75 8.50 -4.06
CA VAL A 77 -4.53 7.14 -3.57
C VAL A 77 -5.75 6.70 -2.77
N PHE A 78 -6.56 5.78 -3.30
CA PHE A 78 -7.72 5.26 -2.58
C PHE A 78 -7.37 4.16 -1.57
N GLY A 79 -6.26 3.47 -1.79
CA GLY A 79 -5.83 2.36 -0.94
C GLY A 79 -4.36 2.04 -1.12
N VAL A 80 -3.77 1.44 -0.08
CA VAL A 80 -2.40 0.94 -0.12
C VAL A 80 -2.38 -0.43 0.55
N SER A 81 -1.79 -1.40 -0.13
CA SER A 81 -1.52 -2.73 0.39
C SER A 81 -0.01 -2.94 0.46
N HIS A 82 0.46 -3.40 1.61
CA HIS A 82 1.82 -3.96 1.77
C HIS A 82 1.73 -5.48 1.96
N LYS A 83 0.65 -6.10 1.49
CA LYS A 83 0.34 -7.53 1.72
C LYS A 83 0.97 -8.45 0.66
N LEU A 84 1.86 -7.94 -0.20
CA LEU A 84 2.77 -8.80 -0.93
C LEU A 84 3.46 -9.74 0.05
N ALA A 85 3.71 -10.99 -0.37
CA ALA A 85 4.36 -11.97 0.49
C ALA A 85 5.58 -11.31 1.16
N SER A 86 5.80 -11.55 2.46
CA SER A 86 6.97 -11.03 3.19
C SER A 86 8.29 -11.29 2.45
N ASP A 87 8.28 -12.32 1.62
CA ASP A 87 9.35 -12.77 0.75
C ASP A 87 9.73 -11.80 -0.38
N PHE A 88 8.90 -10.79 -0.69
CA PHE A 88 9.14 -9.79 -1.74
C PHE A 88 9.12 -8.33 -1.24
N ASP A 89 8.87 -8.09 0.06
CA ASP A 89 8.76 -6.74 0.68
C ASP A 89 10.14 -6.06 0.87
N ASP A 90 11.13 -6.45 0.09
CA ASP A 90 12.43 -5.80 -0.05
C ASP A 90 12.60 -5.10 -1.41
N VAL A 91 11.75 -5.46 -2.39
CA VAL A 91 11.73 -4.89 -3.74
C VAL A 91 10.33 -4.40 -4.14
N MET A 92 9.27 -5.12 -3.79
CA MET A 92 7.88 -4.74 -4.04
C MET A 92 7.36 -3.89 -2.87
N ALA A 93 7.42 -2.57 -3.00
CA ALA A 93 7.20 -1.62 -1.91
C ALA A 93 5.74 -1.56 -1.45
N ALA A 94 4.80 -1.53 -2.41
CA ALA A 94 3.38 -1.46 -2.15
C ALA A 94 2.56 -1.74 -3.41
N ASP A 95 1.33 -2.21 -3.22
CA ASP A 95 0.27 -2.07 -4.22
C ASP A 95 -0.51 -0.79 -3.89
N ALA A 96 -0.54 0.14 -4.84
CA ALA A 96 -1.20 1.43 -4.70
C ALA A 96 -2.45 1.47 -5.57
N GLY A 97 -3.61 1.67 -4.93
CA GLY A 97 -4.85 1.95 -5.61
C GLY A 97 -4.89 3.42 -6.01
N LEU A 98 -4.82 3.70 -7.30
CA LEU A 98 -4.78 5.03 -7.87
C LEU A 98 -6.09 5.36 -8.59
N LEU A 99 -6.56 6.60 -8.48
CA LEU A 99 -7.64 7.13 -9.30
C LEU A 99 -7.31 8.53 -9.80
N TRP A 100 -7.81 8.88 -10.99
CA TRP A 100 -7.53 10.13 -11.68
C TRP A 100 -8.76 10.56 -12.50
N GLY A 101 -8.61 11.47 -13.46
CA GLY A 101 -9.68 11.77 -14.43
C GLY A 101 -10.92 12.40 -13.80
N GLU A 102 -12.09 12.11 -14.36
CA GLU A 102 -13.39 12.50 -13.79
C GLU A 102 -13.62 11.92 -12.40
N ASN A 103 -13.15 10.70 -12.11
CA ASN A 103 -13.25 10.14 -10.76
C ASN A 103 -12.64 11.09 -9.73
N SER A 104 -11.49 11.70 -10.05
CA SER A 104 -10.85 12.71 -9.19
C SER A 104 -11.52 14.07 -9.29
N ALA A 105 -11.72 14.59 -10.51
CA ALA A 105 -12.19 15.96 -10.77
C ALA A 105 -13.61 16.24 -10.23
N ARG A 106 -14.45 15.20 -10.21
CA ARG A 106 -15.84 15.27 -9.72
C ARG A 106 -16.02 14.50 -8.41
N GLU A 107 -14.92 14.00 -7.83
CA GLU A 107 -14.88 13.28 -6.55
C GLU A 107 -15.82 12.08 -6.49
N LEU A 108 -16.05 11.42 -7.63
CA LEU A 108 -17.00 10.31 -7.78
C LEU A 108 -16.70 9.14 -6.84
N TYR A 109 -15.44 9.01 -6.39
CA TYR A 109 -15.00 7.97 -5.47
C TYR A 109 -15.58 8.06 -4.05
N LYS A 110 -16.14 9.20 -3.64
CA LYS A 110 -16.64 9.40 -2.26
C LYS A 110 -17.76 8.43 -1.90
N ASP A 111 -18.63 8.11 -2.85
CA ASP A 111 -19.75 7.19 -2.66
C ASP A 111 -19.45 5.74 -3.09
N VAL A 112 -18.22 5.48 -3.53
CA VAL A 112 -17.76 4.16 -3.98
C VAL A 112 -16.98 3.48 -2.87
N LYS A 113 -17.21 2.19 -2.65
CA LYS A 113 -16.37 1.35 -1.78
C LYS A 113 -15.24 0.78 -2.62
N LEU A 114 -14.06 1.36 -2.50
CA LEU A 114 -12.82 0.91 -3.15
C LEU A 114 -11.96 0.09 -2.20
N ARG A 115 -11.34 -0.97 -2.71
CA ARG A 115 -10.38 -1.80 -1.98
C ARG A 115 -9.28 -2.30 -2.92
N VAL A 116 -8.03 -2.06 -2.54
CA VAL A 116 -6.87 -2.68 -3.19
C VAL A 116 -6.78 -4.14 -2.76
N MET A 117 -6.66 -5.03 -3.73
CA MET A 117 -6.37 -6.45 -3.56
C MET A 117 -4.97 -6.73 -4.13
N PHE A 118 -4.52 -7.99 -4.08
CA PHE A 118 -3.18 -8.33 -4.53
C PHE A 118 -3.02 -8.08 -6.04
N ASP A 119 -3.88 -8.67 -6.87
CA ASP A 119 -3.80 -8.69 -8.34
C ASP A 119 -4.93 -7.91 -9.03
N HIS A 120 -5.75 -7.19 -8.27
CA HIS A 120 -6.85 -6.36 -8.76
C HIS A 120 -7.26 -5.30 -7.73
N TYR A 121 -8.27 -4.50 -8.04
CA TYR A 121 -9.02 -3.73 -7.05
C TYR A 121 -10.52 -4.03 -7.16
N ASP A 122 -11.20 -3.92 -6.02
CA ASP A 122 -12.64 -4.03 -5.91
C ASP A 122 -13.24 -2.62 -5.89
N ALA A 123 -14.29 -2.40 -6.68
CA ALA A 123 -15.13 -1.22 -6.63
C ALA A 123 -16.60 -1.62 -6.51
N ARG A 124 -17.31 -1.09 -5.52
CA ARG A 124 -18.73 -1.37 -5.27
C ARG A 124 -19.48 -0.09 -4.94
N TRP A 125 -20.62 0.13 -5.56
CA TRP A 125 -21.45 1.31 -5.34
C TRP A 125 -22.94 1.00 -5.52
N ASP A 126 -23.78 1.86 -4.96
CA ASP A 126 -25.24 1.72 -5.04
C ASP A 126 -25.77 2.21 -6.39
N TYR A 127 -26.99 1.80 -6.75
CA TYR A 127 -27.63 2.23 -8.01
C TYR A 127 -27.72 3.77 -8.09
N GLY A 128 -27.35 4.32 -9.23
CA GLY A 128 -27.34 5.77 -9.47
C GLY A 128 -26.02 6.48 -9.14
N VAL A 129 -25.08 5.83 -8.44
CA VAL A 129 -23.72 6.36 -8.28
C VAL A 129 -22.94 6.17 -9.58
N THR A 130 -22.28 7.22 -10.04
CA THR A 130 -21.43 7.20 -11.23
C THR A 130 -19.98 6.95 -10.81
N PHE A 131 -19.29 6.03 -11.49
CA PHE A 131 -17.87 5.79 -11.30
C PHE A 131 -17.25 5.25 -12.59
N ASN A 132 -16.11 5.79 -13.00
CA ASN A 132 -15.42 5.38 -14.21
C ASN A 132 -14.33 4.35 -13.88
N LEU A 133 -14.56 3.07 -14.22
CA LEU A 133 -13.58 2.01 -13.99
C LEU A 133 -12.28 2.16 -14.80
N HIS A 134 -12.27 2.97 -15.85
CA HIS A 134 -11.06 3.25 -16.65
C HIS A 134 -10.19 4.36 -16.08
N GLU A 135 -10.66 5.03 -15.02
CA GLU A 135 -9.96 6.11 -14.32
C GLU A 135 -9.57 5.70 -12.89
N ALA A 136 -9.36 4.40 -12.70
CA ALA A 136 -8.78 3.83 -11.50
C ALA A 136 -8.02 2.55 -11.83
N ALA A 137 -6.91 2.31 -11.14
CA ALA A 137 -6.12 1.10 -11.27
C ALA A 137 -5.46 0.69 -9.95
N ASN A 138 -5.04 -0.57 -9.90
CA ASN A 138 -4.11 -1.05 -8.90
C ASN A 138 -2.72 -1.10 -9.54
N THR A 139 -1.78 -0.33 -9.00
CA THR A 139 -0.41 -0.24 -9.52
C THR A 139 0.56 -0.83 -8.50
N HIS A 140 1.34 -1.82 -8.93
CA HIS A 140 2.41 -2.42 -8.14
C HIS A 140 3.65 -1.54 -8.22
N LEU A 141 4.13 -1.04 -7.07
CA LEU A 141 5.31 -0.21 -6.97
C LEU A 141 6.51 -1.06 -6.59
N ALA A 142 7.50 -1.13 -7.48
CA ALA A 142 8.73 -1.89 -7.27
C ALA A 142 9.96 -0.99 -7.40
N SER A 143 11.02 -1.30 -6.65
CA SER A 143 12.31 -0.61 -6.79
C SER A 143 13.46 -1.43 -6.21
N CYS A 144 14.60 -1.42 -6.91
CA CYS A 144 15.86 -1.86 -6.31
C CYS A 144 16.53 -0.75 -5.49
N ASP A 145 16.28 0.52 -5.83
CA ASP A 145 16.78 1.68 -5.10
C ASP A 145 16.06 1.80 -3.74
N GLU A 146 16.84 1.84 -2.66
CA GLU A 146 16.32 1.84 -1.29
C GLU A 146 15.57 3.14 -0.94
N ALA A 147 16.01 4.27 -1.48
CA ALA A 147 15.37 5.56 -1.21
C ALA A 147 14.01 5.65 -1.92
N ALA A 148 13.92 5.22 -3.18
CA ALA A 148 12.67 5.12 -3.93
C ALA A 148 11.71 4.13 -3.27
N PHE A 149 12.22 2.97 -2.84
CA PHE A 149 11.46 1.96 -2.11
C PHE A 149 10.86 2.55 -0.82
N ALA A 150 11.67 3.24 -0.01
CA ALA A 150 11.23 3.88 1.22
C ALA A 150 10.22 5.02 0.95
N ALA A 151 10.41 5.80 -0.12
CA ALA A 151 9.48 6.84 -0.53
C ALA A 151 8.10 6.25 -0.90
N ALA A 152 8.09 5.17 -1.69
CA ALA A 152 6.85 4.44 -2.02
C ALA A 152 6.15 3.88 -0.77
N LYS A 153 6.90 3.32 0.19
CA LYS A 153 6.35 2.84 1.47
C LYS A 153 5.79 3.94 2.37
N ASN A 154 5.97 5.22 2.04
CA ASN A 154 5.38 6.33 2.78
C ASN A 154 4.03 6.80 2.25
N ILE A 155 3.61 6.34 1.07
CA ILE A 155 2.31 6.61 0.47
C ILE A 155 1.20 6.04 1.36
N ARG A 156 0.13 6.81 1.57
CA ARG A 156 -1.04 6.39 2.36
C ARG A 156 -2.35 6.67 1.63
N PRO A 157 -3.43 5.98 1.99
CA PRO A 157 -4.76 6.31 1.50
C PRO A 157 -5.14 7.78 1.80
N GLY A 158 -5.60 8.45 0.76
CA GLY A 158 -5.94 9.87 0.72
C GLY A 158 -4.80 10.79 0.27
N ASP A 159 -3.58 10.30 0.09
CA ASP A 159 -2.53 11.12 -0.50
C ASP A 159 -2.84 11.40 -1.98
N GLN A 160 -2.49 12.59 -2.44
CA GLN A 160 -2.43 12.95 -3.85
C GLN A 160 -0.97 12.88 -4.26
N VAL A 161 -0.64 12.00 -5.19
CA VAL A 161 0.74 11.66 -5.54
C VAL A 161 1.01 11.90 -7.01
N ARG A 162 2.28 12.11 -7.36
CA ARG A 162 2.80 11.94 -8.70
C ARG A 162 3.84 10.82 -8.67
N LEU A 163 3.61 9.81 -9.48
CA LEU A 163 4.48 8.66 -9.65
C LEU A 163 5.05 8.68 -11.06
N LYS A 164 6.35 8.41 -11.18
CA LYS A 164 7.09 8.32 -12.45
C LYS A 164 7.91 7.04 -12.46
N GLY A 165 8.31 6.59 -13.65
CA GLY A 165 9.21 5.45 -13.77
C GLY A 165 8.98 4.69 -15.07
N TRP A 166 9.20 3.37 -15.00
CA TRP A 166 9.00 2.48 -16.13
C TRP A 166 7.94 1.42 -15.84
N LEU A 167 7.07 1.17 -16.80
CA LEU A 167 6.32 -0.09 -16.83
C LEU A 167 7.27 -1.20 -17.20
N VAL A 168 7.34 -2.23 -16.36
CA VAL A 168 8.33 -3.31 -16.48
C VAL A 168 7.67 -4.68 -16.43
N ASN A 169 8.25 -5.65 -17.13
CA ASN A 169 8.10 -7.05 -16.72
C ASN A 169 9.15 -7.37 -15.65
N ALA A 170 8.85 -8.27 -14.72
CA ALA A 170 9.80 -8.69 -13.69
C ALA A 170 9.96 -10.20 -13.65
N VAL A 171 11.20 -10.63 -13.40
CA VAL A 171 11.56 -12.02 -13.14
C VAL A 171 12.34 -12.06 -11.83
N ALA A 172 12.04 -13.03 -10.96
CA ALA A 172 12.79 -13.28 -9.74
C ALA A 172 13.17 -14.76 -9.62
N SER A 173 14.39 -15.05 -9.16
CA SER A 173 14.89 -16.40 -8.92
C SER A 173 15.84 -16.42 -7.74
N GLU A 174 15.99 -17.57 -7.06
CA GLU A 174 16.92 -17.69 -5.92
C GLU A 174 18.39 -17.61 -6.34
N LYS A 175 18.67 -17.90 -7.61
CA LYS A 175 20.01 -17.82 -8.20
C LYS A 175 20.04 -16.76 -9.30
N PRO A 176 21.02 -15.83 -9.29
CA PRO A 176 21.18 -14.88 -10.38
C PRO A 176 21.41 -15.60 -11.71
N GLY A 177 20.76 -15.13 -12.77
CA GLY A 177 20.90 -15.71 -14.10
C GLY A 177 20.30 -17.11 -14.27
N GLU A 178 19.46 -17.57 -13.33
CA GLU A 178 18.66 -18.79 -13.50
C GLU A 178 17.88 -18.71 -14.82
N THR A 179 17.87 -19.80 -15.59
CA THR A 179 17.20 -19.88 -16.90
C THR A 179 16.10 -20.94 -16.94
N ASP A 180 16.00 -21.77 -15.90
CA ASP A 180 14.92 -22.74 -15.75
C ASP A 180 13.60 -22.01 -15.42
N PRO A 181 12.59 -22.03 -16.31
CA PRO A 181 11.34 -21.31 -16.10
C PRO A 181 10.57 -21.82 -14.88
N TYR A 182 10.78 -23.07 -14.46
CA TYR A 182 10.13 -23.62 -13.26
C TYR A 182 10.75 -23.12 -11.95
N LYS A 183 11.91 -22.45 -12.01
CA LYS A 183 12.61 -21.84 -10.87
C LYS A 183 12.53 -20.32 -10.87
N GLN A 184 11.74 -19.76 -11.78
CA GLN A 184 11.52 -18.33 -11.91
C GLN A 184 10.10 -17.95 -11.54
N LEU A 185 9.98 -16.90 -10.74
CA LEU A 185 8.74 -16.17 -10.53
C LEU A 185 8.66 -15.05 -11.56
N ASN A 186 7.50 -14.91 -12.20
CA ASN A 186 7.31 -14.00 -13.32
C ASN A 186 6.12 -13.07 -13.08
N TRP A 187 6.31 -11.78 -13.32
CA TRP A 187 5.27 -10.76 -13.31
C TRP A 187 5.27 -10.02 -14.64
N LYS A 188 4.07 -9.82 -15.18
CA LYS A 188 3.87 -9.03 -16.39
C LYS A 188 3.13 -7.74 -16.03
N THR A 189 3.57 -6.63 -16.61
CA THR A 189 2.83 -5.36 -16.50
C THR A 189 1.75 -5.30 -17.57
N SER A 190 0.60 -4.72 -17.23
CA SER A 190 -0.32 -4.23 -18.24
C SER A 190 0.22 -2.95 -18.89
N LEU A 191 0.04 -2.86 -20.20
CA LEU A 191 0.19 -1.63 -21.01
C LEU A 191 -1.18 -1.12 -21.50
N SER A 192 -2.26 -1.81 -21.15
CA SER A 192 -3.62 -1.45 -21.57
C SER A 192 -4.33 -0.68 -20.45
N ARG A 193 -5.34 0.10 -20.85
CA ARG A 193 -6.22 0.87 -19.94
C ARG A 193 -7.66 0.37 -19.91
N THR A 194 -7.93 -0.66 -20.71
CA THR A 194 -9.28 -1.22 -20.87
C THR A 194 -9.34 -2.70 -20.52
N ASP A 195 -8.22 -3.31 -20.16
CA ASP A 195 -8.16 -4.67 -19.66
C ASP A 195 -8.72 -4.77 -18.24
N LYS A 196 -9.22 -5.96 -17.91
CA LYS A 196 -9.90 -6.28 -16.65
C LYS A 196 -9.49 -7.68 -16.20
N GLY A 197 -9.52 -7.92 -14.90
CA GLY A 197 -9.21 -9.22 -14.30
C GLY A 197 -7.72 -9.36 -13.95
N GLU A 198 -7.32 -10.61 -13.67
CA GLU A 198 -5.95 -10.95 -13.28
C GLU A 198 -4.95 -10.52 -14.35
N GLY A 199 -3.90 -9.80 -13.96
CA GLY A 199 -2.85 -9.32 -14.87
C GLY A 199 -3.13 -7.99 -15.57
N ALA A 200 -4.24 -7.31 -15.25
CA ALA A 200 -4.54 -5.97 -15.74
C ALA A 200 -3.82 -4.83 -14.99
N CYS A 201 -3.05 -5.17 -13.94
CA CYS A 201 -2.33 -4.21 -13.12
C CYS A 201 -1.05 -3.71 -13.80
N GLU A 202 -0.70 -2.45 -13.54
CA GLU A 202 0.61 -1.92 -13.92
C GLU A 202 1.67 -2.36 -12.90
N LEU A 203 2.83 -2.78 -13.38
CA LEU A 203 4.04 -2.94 -12.57
C LEU A 203 4.98 -1.77 -12.87
N LEU A 204 5.01 -0.81 -11.95
CA LEU A 204 5.80 0.41 -12.06
C LEU A 204 7.11 0.27 -11.30
N TYR A 205 8.21 0.28 -12.03
CA TYR A 205 9.55 0.38 -11.47
C TYR A 205 9.92 1.85 -11.24
N LEU A 206 10.12 2.19 -9.97
CA LEU A 206 10.59 3.49 -9.52
C LEU A 206 12.12 3.46 -9.54
N ARG A 207 12.74 4.45 -10.20
CA ARG A 207 14.19 4.42 -10.44
C ARG A 207 14.96 5.17 -9.37
N SER A 208 14.32 6.15 -8.74
CA SER A 208 14.92 7.04 -7.75
C SER A 208 13.83 7.65 -6.85
N PRO A 209 14.17 8.24 -5.69
CA PRO A 209 13.16 8.83 -4.80
C PRO A 209 12.37 9.99 -5.43
N GLU A 210 12.93 10.67 -6.43
CA GLU A 210 12.25 11.74 -7.18
C GLU A 210 11.11 11.24 -8.06
N ASP A 211 11.09 9.94 -8.38
CA ASP A 211 9.99 9.29 -9.08
C ASP A 211 8.74 9.14 -8.16
N VAL A 212 8.84 9.44 -6.86
CA VAL A 212 7.73 9.43 -5.89
C VAL A 212 7.55 10.79 -5.23
N GLU A 213 6.54 11.53 -5.68
CA GLU A 213 6.20 12.84 -5.14
C GLU A 213 4.83 12.79 -4.45
N ILE A 214 4.75 13.13 -3.16
CA ILE A 214 3.47 13.37 -2.48
C ILE A 214 3.13 14.85 -2.66
N LEU A 215 2.24 15.15 -3.61
CA LEU A 215 1.79 16.51 -3.92
C LEU A 215 1.00 17.11 -2.76
N GLU A 216 0.11 16.31 -2.18
CA GLU A 216 -0.68 16.70 -1.02
C GLU A 216 -0.96 15.49 -0.13
N ARG A 217 -0.88 15.69 1.19
CA ARG A 217 -1.08 14.61 2.16
C ARG A 217 -2.55 14.45 2.50
N GLY A 218 -3.01 13.21 2.48
CA GLY A 218 -4.33 12.85 3.00
C GLY A 218 -4.44 12.98 4.52
N PRO A 219 -5.66 12.94 5.07
CA PRO A 219 -5.89 13.11 6.51
C PRO A 219 -5.15 12.08 7.39
N ARG A 220 -4.29 12.53 8.29
CA ARG A 220 -3.46 11.64 9.14
C ARG A 220 -4.03 11.35 10.53
N ARG A 221 -5.10 12.02 10.97
CA ARG A 221 -5.66 11.87 12.32
C ARG A 221 -5.99 10.41 12.67
N TRP A 222 -6.67 9.69 11.79
CA TRP A 222 -7.07 8.30 12.01
C TRP A 222 -5.89 7.33 11.94
N PHE A 223 -4.85 7.68 11.18
CA PHE A 223 -3.60 6.94 11.17
C PHE A 223 -2.90 7.01 12.54
N TRP A 224 -2.86 8.16 13.19
CA TRP A 224 -2.25 8.27 14.52
C TRP A 224 -3.11 7.64 15.62
N LEU A 225 -4.42 7.87 15.59
CA LEU A 225 -5.34 7.33 16.59
C LEU A 225 -5.39 5.79 16.60
N LYS A 226 -5.24 5.12 15.45
CA LYS A 226 -5.14 3.65 15.42
C LYS A 226 -3.90 3.17 16.17
N TRP A 227 -2.75 3.82 15.99
CA TRP A 227 -1.51 3.44 16.67
C TRP A 227 -1.57 3.74 18.17
N LEU A 228 -2.24 4.82 18.56
CA LEU A 228 -2.52 5.11 19.97
C LEU A 228 -3.38 4.01 20.60
N GLY A 229 -4.43 3.56 19.92
CA GLY A 229 -5.25 2.42 20.34
C GLY A 229 -4.42 1.14 20.50
N LEU A 230 -3.56 0.82 19.53
CA LEU A 230 -2.69 -0.36 19.62
C LEU A 230 -1.71 -0.26 20.81
N ALA A 231 -1.08 0.90 21.00
CA ALA A 231 -0.16 1.13 22.10
C ALA A 231 -0.84 0.95 23.47
N GLY A 232 -2.08 1.44 23.61
CA GLY A 232 -2.89 1.24 24.81
C GLY A 232 -3.20 -0.23 25.08
N MET A 233 -3.51 -1.03 24.04
CA MET A 233 -3.72 -2.47 24.17
C MET A 233 -2.45 -3.18 24.65
N LEU A 234 -1.30 -2.89 24.02
CA LEU A 234 -0.01 -3.50 24.37
C LEU A 234 0.40 -3.15 25.81
N LEU A 235 0.21 -1.90 26.23
CA LEU A 235 0.47 -1.47 27.60
C LEU A 235 -0.38 -2.25 28.61
N ALA A 236 -1.67 -2.43 28.33
CA ALA A 236 -2.58 -3.19 29.19
C ALA A 236 -2.16 -4.66 29.31
N LEU A 237 -1.73 -5.28 28.20
CA LEU A 237 -1.23 -6.66 28.18
C LEU A 237 0.07 -6.81 28.97
N VAL A 238 1.05 -5.93 28.74
CA VAL A 238 2.34 -5.96 29.45
C VAL A 238 2.15 -5.79 30.96
N GLN A 239 1.32 -4.82 31.37
CA GLN A 239 1.05 -4.61 32.79
C GLN A 239 0.22 -5.74 33.40
N GLY A 240 -0.72 -6.32 32.63
CA GLY A 240 -1.46 -7.52 33.03
C GLY A 240 -0.53 -8.70 33.29
N HIS A 241 0.42 -8.96 32.39
CA HIS A 241 1.43 -10.01 32.53
C HIS A 241 2.32 -9.79 33.76
N ARG A 242 2.78 -8.55 33.97
CA ARG A 242 3.57 -8.19 35.17
C ARG A 242 2.79 -8.45 36.46
N ASN A 243 1.50 -8.10 36.49
CA ASN A 243 0.65 -8.34 37.66
C ASN A 243 0.46 -9.83 37.95
N ILE A 244 0.23 -10.65 36.92
CA ILE A 244 0.10 -12.11 37.07
C ILE A 244 1.40 -12.71 37.60
N LYS A 245 2.55 -12.33 37.02
CA LYS A 245 3.87 -12.79 37.51
C LYS A 245 4.08 -12.44 38.99
N ARG A 246 3.70 -11.23 39.40
CA ARG A 246 3.82 -10.81 40.80
C ARG A 246 2.92 -11.65 41.72
N GLN A 247 1.67 -11.90 41.32
CA GLN A 247 0.74 -12.74 42.09
C GLN A 247 1.22 -14.18 42.23
N LEU A 248 1.78 -14.76 41.15
CA LEU A 248 2.36 -16.10 41.20
C LEU A 248 3.57 -16.17 42.15
N ALA A 249 4.44 -15.15 42.12
CA ALA A 249 5.59 -15.06 43.03
C ALA A 249 5.17 -14.84 44.50
N GLU A 250 4.09 -14.10 44.74
CA GLU A 250 3.50 -13.92 46.08
C GLU A 250 2.86 -15.23 46.59
N ALA A 251 2.13 -15.94 45.74
CA ALA A 251 1.53 -17.24 46.07
C ALA A 251 2.60 -18.31 46.39
N GLN A 252 3.68 -18.38 45.60
CA GLN A 252 4.81 -19.29 45.87
C GLN A 252 5.53 -19.02 47.20
N LYS A 253 5.44 -17.79 47.74
CA LYS A 253 6.01 -17.44 49.04
C LYS A 253 5.10 -17.78 50.22
N THR A 254 3.82 -18.03 49.98
CA THR A 254 2.82 -18.32 51.02
C THR A 254 2.57 -19.83 51.20
N ASP A 255 3.11 -20.67 50.32
CA ASP A 255 3.08 -22.14 50.41
C ASP A 255 4.27 -22.75 51.20
N TRP A 256 4.94 -21.97 52.05
CA TRP A 256 5.99 -22.40 53.00
C TRP A 256 5.62 -21.95 54.42
#